data_AF-A0AAD7MYS8-F1
#
_entry.id   AF-A0AAD7MYS8-F1
#
_cell.length_a   1.000
_cell.length_b   1.000
_cell.length_c   1.000
_cell.angle_alpha   90.00
_cell.angle_beta   90.00
_cell.angle_gamma   90.00
#
_symmetry.space_group_name_H-M   'P 1'
#
loop_
_entity.id
_entity.type
_entity.pdbx_description
1 polymer ?
#
loop_
_entity_poly.entity_id
_entity_poly.type
_entity_poly.pdbx_seq_one_letter_code
_entity_poly.pdbx_strand_id
1 'polypeptide(L)'
;MARPYARSTMKTVLDIYNAFIAAVGRLDKSLSPQVTIDRLKRHKFVWSDSIYLFHMASVAFWFTLMPGYPYKLAIPVLFAIALIIPFTSQFFVPAIPIFAWLLILFSSRYIPPSWRPTVSVSLLPTLESVLYGANISDILTRFTHPILDVIAWLPYGLIHFTFPFFIGAFVWLFRTKEVLHLWSSVFGWMNWTGVLCQILFPCAAPWYEIIHGLTPANYGMAGSPGGLLRIDRLFHSNGYNLTFSTAPIVFGAFPSLHAGCATMEALFLAHFFPQTTRYVWTYAGVLYWATMYLSHHYLIDVVAGACLSIFFFYLFLPDEFRNPAAATAPPGTSPRAAAARSKYEVYDLEAPLRGNAARRSMMADAADFDLSESSQASDEEETDIAYRSPVPEATLNPSQNGTGPRRSKRTSGGGRSHRHTASIASLIREGERGPEEGWNPSPIGATFFEAAGDVESGRR
;
A
#
# COMPACT_ATOMS: atom_id res chain seq x y z
N MET A 1 13.32 -38.00 20.22
CA MET A 1 13.65 -37.25 18.99
C MET A 1 12.60 -36.18 18.75
N ALA A 2 12.83 -34.95 19.21
CA ALA A 2 12.01 -33.80 18.79
C ALA A 2 12.39 -33.46 17.34
N ARG A 3 11.40 -33.43 16.44
CA ARG A 3 11.59 -33.25 15.00
C ARG A 3 12.33 -31.92 14.71
N PRO A 4 13.26 -31.86 13.74
CA PRO A 4 14.04 -30.67 13.40
C PRO A 4 13.17 -29.42 13.14
N TYR A 5 11.95 -29.59 12.62
CA TYR A 5 10.96 -28.51 12.46
C TYR A 5 10.57 -27.80 13.78
N ALA A 6 10.44 -28.54 14.89
CA ALA A 6 10.06 -27.93 16.18
C ALA A 6 11.19 -27.07 16.77
N ARG A 7 12.46 -27.43 16.52
CA ARG A 7 13.62 -26.62 16.93
C ARG A 7 13.71 -25.32 16.11
N SER A 8 13.40 -25.37 14.82
CA SER A 8 13.38 -24.20 13.94
C SER A 8 12.28 -23.20 14.34
N THR A 9 11.05 -23.67 14.58
CA THR A 9 9.94 -22.79 15.02
C THR A 9 10.22 -22.15 16.37
N MET A 10 10.78 -22.91 17.33
CA MET A 10 11.12 -22.38 18.66
C MET A 10 12.21 -21.31 18.58
N LYS A 11 13.20 -21.48 17.69
CA LYS A 11 14.23 -20.46 17.42
C LYS A 11 13.60 -19.17 16.88
N THR A 12 12.76 -19.26 15.85
CA THR A 12 12.07 -18.09 15.28
C THR A 12 11.22 -17.35 16.31
N VAL A 13 10.48 -18.07 17.15
CA VAL A 13 9.68 -17.46 18.23
C VAL A 13 10.57 -16.74 19.24
N LEU A 14 11.70 -17.35 19.63
CA LEU A 14 12.65 -16.74 20.54
C LEU A 14 13.31 -15.50 19.94
N ASP A 15 13.64 -15.52 18.66
CA ASP A 15 14.23 -14.38 17.94
C ASP A 15 13.24 -13.20 17.89
N ILE A 16 11.97 -13.46 17.58
CA ILE A 16 10.90 -12.44 17.61
C ILE A 16 10.72 -11.89 19.02
N TYR A 17 10.70 -12.76 20.04
CA TYR A 17 10.57 -12.34 21.43
C TYR A 17 11.73 -11.45 21.87
N ASN A 18 12.98 -11.84 21.57
CA ASN A 18 14.16 -11.05 21.90
C ASN A 18 14.17 -9.70 21.15
N ALA A 19 13.79 -9.69 19.87
CA ALA A 19 13.63 -8.47 19.09
C ALA A 19 12.59 -7.52 19.72
N PHE A 20 11.47 -8.07 20.18
CA PHE A 20 10.42 -7.31 20.86
C PHE A 20 10.90 -6.71 22.18
N ILE A 21 11.54 -7.50 23.05
CA ILE A 21 12.10 -7.00 24.32
C ILE A 21 13.13 -5.90 24.06
N ALA A 22 14.01 -6.08 23.07
CA ALA A 22 14.96 -5.05 22.68
C ALA A 22 14.26 -3.79 22.15
N ALA A 23 13.21 -3.93 21.34
CA ALA A 23 12.44 -2.81 20.79
C ALA A 23 11.74 -1.99 21.88
N VAL A 24 11.06 -2.66 22.82
CA VAL A 24 10.46 -2.03 24.01
C VAL A 24 11.52 -1.38 24.90
N GLY A 25 12.69 -2.02 25.04
CA GLY A 25 13.83 -1.48 25.76
C GLY A 25 14.29 -0.11 25.23
N ARG A 26 14.27 0.09 23.90
CA ARG A 26 14.70 1.32 23.22
C ARG A 26 13.70 2.48 23.27
N LEU A 27 12.44 2.24 23.63
CA LEU A 27 11.42 3.32 23.68
C LEU A 27 11.78 4.36 24.74
N ASP A 28 11.60 5.63 24.38
CA ASP A 28 11.56 6.74 25.35
C ASP A 28 10.28 6.59 26.18
N LYS A 29 10.41 6.38 27.49
CA LYS A 29 9.27 6.14 28.40
C LYS A 29 8.84 7.40 29.15
N SER A 30 9.44 8.56 28.85
CA SER A 30 9.12 9.81 29.53
C SER A 30 7.70 10.26 29.20
N LEU A 31 6.93 10.54 30.26
CA LEU A 31 5.61 11.15 30.17
C LEU A 31 5.64 12.67 30.41
N SER A 32 6.81 13.25 30.67
CA SER A 32 6.94 14.67 31.01
C SER A 32 6.96 15.56 29.75
N PRO A 33 5.97 16.45 29.57
CA PRO A 33 5.95 17.45 28.50
C PRO A 33 7.20 18.32 28.45
N GLN A 34 7.82 18.57 29.61
CA GLN A 34 8.96 19.47 29.74
C GLN A 34 10.16 18.99 28.90
N VAL A 35 10.32 17.67 28.75
CA VAL A 35 11.39 17.08 27.93
C VAL A 35 11.27 17.51 26.47
N THR A 36 10.07 17.46 25.90
CA THR A 36 9.81 17.91 24.52
C THR A 36 9.95 19.41 24.39
N ILE A 37 9.44 20.18 25.35
CA ILE A 37 9.57 21.65 25.38
C ILE A 37 11.05 22.05 25.41
N ASP A 38 11.86 21.40 26.22
CA ASP A 38 13.30 21.67 26.31
C ASP A 38 14.06 21.25 25.06
N ARG A 39 13.66 20.14 24.41
CA ARG A 39 14.17 19.75 23.08
C ARG A 39 13.87 20.83 22.05
N LEU A 40 12.65 21.35 22.02
CA LEU A 40 12.23 22.40 21.08
C LEU A 40 12.97 23.71 21.32
N LYS A 41 13.14 24.14 22.58
CA LYS A 41 13.90 25.35 22.94
C LYS A 41 15.36 25.29 22.51
N ARG A 42 15.97 24.09 22.49
CA ARG A 42 17.35 23.86 22.05
C ARG A 42 17.47 23.58 20.55
N HIS A 43 16.37 23.36 19.85
CA HIS A 43 16.38 23.05 18.42
C HIS A 43 16.86 24.25 17.62
N LYS A 44 17.82 24.04 16.73
CA LYS A 44 18.25 25.06 15.78
C LYS A 44 17.47 24.86 14.50
N PHE A 45 16.48 25.72 14.27
CA PHE A 45 15.62 25.62 13.10
C PHE A 45 16.43 25.75 11.81
N VAL A 46 16.12 24.87 10.86
CA VAL A 46 16.68 24.82 9.51
C VAL A 46 15.56 24.90 8.48
N TRP A 47 15.90 25.15 7.21
CA TRP A 47 14.89 25.29 6.15
C TRP A 47 13.98 24.07 5.98
N SER A 48 14.47 22.86 6.22
CA SER A 48 13.64 21.65 6.17
C SER A 48 12.53 21.64 7.22
N ASP A 49 12.66 22.39 8.32
CA ASP A 49 11.60 22.52 9.34
C ASP A 49 10.39 23.31 8.84
N SER A 50 10.49 24.00 7.70
CA SER A 50 9.35 24.67 7.05
C SER A 50 8.22 23.69 6.68
N ILE A 51 8.51 22.38 6.59
CA ILE A 51 7.49 21.35 6.37
C ILE A 51 6.41 21.35 7.45
N TYR A 52 6.75 21.73 8.68
CA TYR A 52 5.77 21.84 9.77
C TYR A 52 4.82 23.02 9.56
N LEU A 53 5.27 24.11 8.92
CA LEU A 53 4.39 25.22 8.52
C LEU A 53 3.38 24.74 7.48
N PHE A 54 3.84 23.97 6.49
CA PHE A 54 2.97 23.34 5.50
C PHE A 54 1.94 22.41 6.16
N HIS A 55 2.37 21.56 7.10
CA HIS A 55 1.46 20.69 7.84
C HIS A 55 0.42 21.48 8.65
N MET A 56 0.82 22.54 9.34
CA MET A 56 -0.12 23.40 10.06
C MET A 56 -1.13 24.06 9.13
N ALA A 57 -0.68 24.57 7.98
CA ALA A 57 -1.57 25.17 6.98
C ALA A 57 -2.55 24.14 6.38
N SER A 58 -2.05 22.94 6.05
CA SER A 58 -2.85 21.82 5.54
C SER A 58 -3.90 21.38 6.56
N VAL A 59 -3.50 21.18 7.83
CA VAL A 59 -4.43 20.87 8.92
C VAL A 59 -5.47 21.96 9.07
N ALA A 60 -5.06 23.23 9.15
CA ALA A 60 -6.00 24.34 9.27
C ALA A 60 -7.03 24.34 8.12
N PHE A 61 -6.59 24.15 6.88
CA PHE A 61 -7.46 24.04 5.71
C PHE A 61 -8.48 22.91 5.84
N TRP A 62 -8.03 21.66 6.04
CA TRP A 62 -8.94 20.50 6.12
C TRP A 62 -9.93 20.60 7.27
N PHE A 63 -9.48 21.15 8.41
CA PHE A 63 -10.35 21.37 9.57
C PHE A 63 -11.43 22.42 9.32
N THR A 64 -11.21 23.39 8.42
CA THR A 64 -12.28 24.32 8.03
C THR A 64 -13.45 23.59 7.37
N LEU A 65 -13.17 22.56 6.57
CA LEU A 65 -14.15 21.78 5.81
C LEU A 65 -14.83 20.68 6.64
N MET A 66 -14.15 20.12 7.64
CA MET A 66 -14.73 19.07 8.48
C MET A 66 -15.97 19.58 9.26
N PRO A 67 -17.03 18.76 9.34
CA PRO A 67 -18.24 19.12 10.06
C PRO A 67 -18.02 19.06 11.57
N GLY A 68 -18.50 20.10 12.27
CA GLY A 68 -19.00 20.06 13.64
C GLY A 68 -18.09 19.63 14.81
N TYR A 69 -18.42 20.14 15.99
CA TYR A 69 -17.91 19.64 17.27
C TYR A 69 -18.54 18.27 17.59
N PRO A 70 -17.89 17.40 18.39
CA PRO A 70 -16.64 17.65 19.13
C PRO A 70 -15.35 17.35 18.34
N TYR A 71 -15.42 16.60 17.24
CA TYR A 71 -14.23 16.10 16.53
C TYR A 71 -13.28 17.21 16.05
N LYS A 72 -13.85 18.35 15.64
CA LYS A 72 -13.11 19.54 15.22
C LYS A 72 -12.18 20.13 16.30
N LEU A 73 -12.42 19.85 17.59
CA LEU A 73 -11.51 20.18 18.69
C LEU A 73 -10.75 18.97 19.20
N ALA A 74 -11.43 17.85 19.36
CA ALA A 74 -10.87 16.67 20.00
C ALA A 74 -9.64 16.15 19.25
N ILE A 75 -9.71 16.07 17.91
CA ILE A 75 -8.60 15.56 17.09
C ILE A 75 -7.33 16.41 17.26
N PRO A 76 -7.33 17.74 17.07
CA PRO A 76 -6.11 18.55 17.15
C PRO A 76 -5.59 18.65 18.58
N VAL A 77 -6.47 18.67 19.59
CA VAL A 77 -6.06 18.65 21.00
C VAL A 77 -5.37 17.33 21.35
N LEU A 78 -5.98 16.19 21.01
CA LEU A 78 -5.39 14.87 21.25
C LEU A 78 -4.08 14.69 20.48
N PHE A 79 -4.01 15.19 19.25
CA PHE A 79 -2.77 15.17 18.45
C PHE A 79 -1.69 16.04 19.07
N ALA A 80 -2.01 17.25 19.54
CA ALA A 80 -1.06 18.13 20.23
C ALA A 80 -0.52 17.48 21.53
N ILE A 81 -1.39 16.84 22.31
CA ILE A 81 -0.99 16.06 23.49
C ILE A 81 -0.02 14.94 23.09
N ALA A 82 -0.36 14.19 22.03
CA ALA A 82 0.47 13.11 21.52
C ALA A 82 1.84 13.58 21.02
N LEU A 83 1.95 14.79 20.46
CA LEU A 83 3.21 15.39 20.03
C LEU A 83 4.06 15.93 21.19
N ILE A 84 3.43 16.39 22.28
CA ILE A 84 4.12 16.97 23.43
C ILE A 84 4.68 15.90 24.36
N ILE A 85 3.99 14.76 24.53
CA ILE A 85 4.43 13.67 25.41
C ILE A 85 5.52 12.84 24.70
N PRO A 86 6.76 12.73 25.21
CA PRO A 86 7.85 12.01 24.52
C PRO A 86 7.54 10.54 24.21
N PHE A 87 6.84 9.86 25.12
CA PHE A 87 6.41 8.46 24.94
C PHE A 87 5.58 8.27 23.67
N THR A 88 4.69 9.20 23.35
CA THR A 88 3.87 9.14 22.14
C THR A 88 4.51 9.85 20.95
N SER A 89 5.24 10.94 21.17
CA SER A 89 5.77 11.77 20.09
C SER A 89 6.79 11.03 19.23
N GLN A 90 7.54 10.07 19.81
CA GLN A 90 8.47 9.21 19.06
C GLN A 90 7.78 8.38 17.96
N PHE A 91 6.47 8.14 18.07
CA PHE A 91 5.64 7.54 17.05
C PHE A 91 4.91 8.59 16.20
N PHE A 92 4.29 9.57 16.85
CA PHE A 92 3.41 10.53 16.16
C PHE A 92 4.17 11.51 15.26
N VAL A 93 5.35 11.98 15.66
CA VAL A 93 6.17 12.91 14.85
C VAL A 93 6.61 12.30 13.52
N PRO A 94 7.26 11.12 13.46
CA PRO A 94 7.63 10.52 12.17
C PRO A 94 6.41 10.06 11.35
N ALA A 95 5.26 9.81 11.99
CA ALA A 95 4.03 9.42 11.32
C ALA A 95 3.19 10.61 10.81
N ILE A 96 3.62 11.86 10.99
CA ILE A 96 2.85 13.04 10.53
C ILE A 96 2.45 12.94 9.04
N PRO A 97 3.31 12.49 8.10
CA PRO A 97 2.91 12.34 6.69
C PRO A 97 1.74 11.36 6.49
N ILE A 98 1.69 10.28 7.27
CA ILE A 98 0.56 9.31 7.25
C ILE A 98 -0.70 9.99 7.79
N PHE A 99 -0.60 10.69 8.93
CA PHE A 99 -1.75 11.40 9.48
C PHE A 99 -2.25 12.52 8.56
N ALA A 100 -1.35 13.22 7.87
CA ALA A 100 -1.69 14.20 6.86
C ALA A 100 -2.45 13.56 5.69
N TRP A 101 -2.01 12.39 5.21
CA TRP A 101 -2.73 11.60 4.21
C TRP A 101 -4.13 11.18 4.69
N LEU A 102 -4.25 10.62 5.90
CA LEU A 102 -5.54 10.20 6.44
C LEU A 102 -6.49 11.40 6.59
N LEU A 103 -5.96 12.55 7.02
CA LEU A 103 -6.73 13.78 7.15
C LEU A 103 -7.30 14.22 5.79
N ILE A 104 -6.48 14.31 4.74
CA ILE A 104 -6.98 14.68 3.40
C ILE A 104 -7.97 13.65 2.86
N LEU A 105 -7.68 12.35 3.02
CA LEU A 105 -8.54 11.27 2.54
C LEU A 105 -9.93 11.37 3.15
N PHE A 106 -10.04 11.42 4.48
CA PHE A 106 -11.34 11.45 5.13
C PHE A 106 -12.04 12.80 5.01
N SER A 107 -11.29 13.90 4.94
CA SER A 107 -11.87 15.26 4.84
C SER A 107 -12.31 15.63 3.42
N SER A 108 -11.76 14.97 2.39
CA SER A 108 -12.08 15.23 0.98
C SER A 108 -13.58 15.16 0.67
N ARG A 109 -14.33 14.29 1.37
CA ARG A 109 -15.79 14.14 1.22
C ARG A 109 -16.56 15.43 1.52
N TYR A 110 -15.98 16.35 2.30
CA TYR A 110 -16.60 17.60 2.70
C TYR A 110 -16.28 18.78 1.76
N ILE A 111 -15.45 18.57 0.73
CA ILE A 111 -15.21 19.59 -0.29
C ILE A 111 -16.55 19.90 -0.98
N PRO A 112 -16.99 21.17 -1.04
CA PRO A 112 -18.23 21.56 -1.70
C PRO A 112 -18.26 21.12 -3.17
N PRO A 113 -19.38 20.63 -3.72
CA PRO A 113 -19.44 20.19 -5.11
C PRO A 113 -19.00 21.27 -6.12
N SER A 114 -19.23 22.55 -5.83
CA SER A 114 -18.81 23.67 -6.68
C SER A 114 -17.30 23.89 -6.76
N TRP A 115 -16.52 23.34 -5.83
CA TRP A 115 -15.06 23.40 -5.83
C TRP A 115 -14.44 22.21 -6.56
N ARG A 116 -15.23 21.16 -6.82
CA ARG A 116 -14.72 19.92 -7.36
C ARG A 116 -14.66 19.99 -8.89
N PRO A 117 -13.58 19.49 -9.52
CA PRO A 117 -13.47 19.42 -10.98
C PRO A 117 -14.54 18.51 -11.60
N THR A 118 -14.76 18.63 -12.90
CA THR A 118 -15.61 17.67 -13.62
C THR A 118 -14.98 16.28 -13.60
N VAL A 119 -15.78 15.25 -13.29
CA VAL A 119 -15.33 13.86 -13.30
C VAL A 119 -15.07 13.38 -14.71
N SER A 120 -13.88 12.82 -14.93
CA SER A 120 -13.51 12.20 -16.19
C SER A 120 -14.01 10.75 -16.25
N VAL A 121 -15.00 10.49 -17.11
CA VAL A 121 -15.57 9.15 -17.32
C VAL A 121 -14.99 8.43 -18.53
N SER A 122 -14.37 9.16 -19.47
CA SER A 122 -13.86 8.61 -20.73
C SER A 122 -12.35 8.48 -20.80
N LEU A 123 -11.60 9.25 -20.00
CA LEU A 123 -10.14 9.34 -20.15
C LEU A 123 -9.44 8.00 -19.92
N LEU A 124 -9.68 7.36 -18.77
CA LEU A 124 -9.00 6.10 -18.44
C LEU A 124 -9.35 4.97 -19.44
N PRO A 125 -10.63 4.71 -19.76
CA PRO A 125 -10.96 3.72 -20.79
C PRO A 125 -10.36 4.05 -22.17
N THR A 126 -10.29 5.34 -22.54
CA THR A 126 -9.67 5.77 -23.79
C THR A 126 -8.16 5.51 -23.78
N LEU A 127 -7.46 5.86 -22.70
CA LEU A 127 -6.03 5.61 -22.55
C LEU A 127 -5.70 4.12 -22.56
N GLU A 128 -6.52 3.30 -21.89
CA GLU A 128 -6.32 1.84 -21.90
C GLU A 128 -6.47 1.27 -23.31
N SER A 129 -7.49 1.73 -24.05
CA SER A 129 -7.72 1.32 -25.44
C SER A 129 -6.60 1.77 -26.38
N VAL A 130 -6.11 3.01 -26.22
CA VAL A 130 -5.04 3.58 -27.07
C VAL A 130 -3.68 2.94 -26.77
N LEU A 131 -3.34 2.73 -25.50
CA LEU A 131 -2.02 2.25 -25.09
C LEU A 131 -1.90 0.73 -25.17
N TYR A 132 -2.96 -0.01 -24.87
CA TYR A 132 -2.91 -1.48 -24.77
C TYR A 132 -3.72 -2.19 -25.85
N GLY A 133 -4.42 -1.44 -26.71
CA GLY A 133 -5.22 -1.98 -27.81
C GLY A 133 -6.51 -2.69 -27.37
N ALA A 134 -6.83 -2.68 -26.07
CA ALA A 134 -8.02 -3.27 -25.50
C ALA A 134 -8.35 -2.67 -24.12
N ASN A 135 -9.61 -2.74 -23.72
CA ASN A 135 -10.01 -2.52 -22.33
C ASN A 135 -9.71 -3.80 -21.53
N ILE A 136 -8.51 -3.88 -20.97
CA ILE A 136 -8.02 -5.08 -20.25
C ILE A 136 -8.94 -5.40 -19.06
N SER A 137 -9.43 -4.36 -18.41
CA SER A 137 -10.32 -4.48 -17.26
C SER A 137 -11.67 -5.12 -17.63
N ASP A 138 -12.25 -4.73 -18.78
CA ASP A 138 -13.43 -5.39 -19.35
C ASP A 138 -13.16 -6.87 -19.69
N ILE A 139 -11.99 -7.19 -20.27
CA ILE A 139 -11.64 -8.59 -20.54
C ILE A 139 -11.58 -9.42 -19.26
N LEU A 140 -10.89 -8.92 -18.23
CA LEU A 140 -10.72 -9.63 -16.96
C LEU A 140 -12.05 -9.83 -16.22
N THR A 141 -12.96 -8.86 -16.29
CA THR A 141 -14.25 -8.91 -15.61
C THR A 141 -15.26 -9.86 -16.27
N ARG A 142 -15.02 -10.29 -17.51
CA ARG A 142 -15.84 -11.30 -18.21
C ARG A 142 -15.56 -12.74 -17.75
N PHE A 143 -14.38 -13.00 -17.16
CA PHE A 143 -13.95 -14.34 -16.75
C PHE A 143 -13.93 -14.48 -15.24
N THR A 144 -15.11 -14.51 -14.61
CA THR A 144 -15.25 -14.59 -13.16
C THR A 144 -15.47 -16.02 -12.66
N HIS A 145 -14.94 -16.32 -11.47
CA HIS A 145 -15.11 -17.61 -10.81
C HIS A 145 -15.01 -17.45 -9.29
N PRO A 146 -15.80 -18.15 -8.46
CA PRO A 146 -15.77 -17.99 -6.99
C PRO A 146 -14.38 -18.18 -6.36
N ILE A 147 -13.56 -19.09 -6.88
CA ILE A 147 -12.17 -19.27 -6.44
C ILE A 147 -11.33 -18.02 -6.75
N LEU A 148 -11.46 -17.46 -7.95
CA LEU A 148 -10.76 -16.24 -8.33
C LEU A 148 -11.27 -15.04 -7.52
N ASP A 149 -12.56 -15.01 -7.18
CA ASP A 149 -13.13 -14.01 -6.29
C ASP A 149 -12.45 -14.05 -4.92
N VAL A 150 -12.28 -15.23 -4.31
CA VAL A 150 -11.57 -15.36 -3.02
C VAL A 150 -10.09 -14.97 -3.16
N ILE A 151 -9.40 -15.40 -4.23
CA ILE A 151 -7.98 -15.05 -4.47
C ILE A 151 -7.80 -13.55 -4.66
N ALA A 152 -8.72 -12.87 -5.35
CA ALA A 152 -8.69 -11.42 -5.52
C ALA A 152 -9.06 -10.68 -4.23
N TRP A 153 -10.03 -11.22 -3.49
CA TRP A 153 -10.55 -10.65 -2.27
C TRP A 153 -9.55 -10.64 -1.11
N LEU A 154 -8.71 -11.67 -0.95
CA LEU A 154 -7.72 -11.66 0.14
C LEU A 154 -6.75 -10.46 0.08
N PRO A 155 -6.02 -10.21 -1.02
CA PRO A 155 -5.13 -9.06 -1.12
C PRO A 155 -5.92 -7.74 -1.15
N TYR A 156 -6.98 -7.66 -1.96
CA TYR A 156 -7.71 -6.41 -2.20
C TYR A 156 -8.78 -6.07 -1.16
N GLY A 157 -9.46 -7.05 -0.58
CA GLY A 157 -10.54 -6.84 0.38
C GLY A 157 -10.10 -6.82 1.84
N LEU A 158 -8.91 -7.37 2.15
CA LEU A 158 -8.46 -7.56 3.54
C LEU A 158 -7.01 -7.15 3.78
N ILE A 159 -6.05 -7.75 3.07
CA ILE A 159 -4.62 -7.64 3.42
C ILE A 159 -4.10 -6.21 3.23
N HIS A 160 -4.44 -5.53 2.13
CA HIS A 160 -3.88 -4.19 1.85
C HIS A 160 -4.21 -3.14 2.93
N PHE A 161 -5.27 -3.32 3.73
CA PHE A 161 -5.61 -2.43 4.83
C PHE A 161 -4.69 -2.61 6.04
N THR A 162 -4.20 -3.83 6.26
CA THR A 162 -3.45 -4.21 7.46
C THR A 162 -1.95 -4.29 7.21
N PHE A 163 -1.55 -4.56 5.97
CA PHE A 163 -0.17 -4.81 5.60
C PHE A 163 0.77 -3.60 5.83
N PRO A 164 0.37 -2.33 5.61
CA PRO A 164 1.22 -1.19 5.95
C PRO A 164 1.58 -1.11 7.44
N PHE A 165 0.64 -1.48 8.32
CA PHE A 165 0.86 -1.52 9.77
C PHE A 165 1.77 -2.68 10.15
N PHE A 166 1.60 -3.85 9.51
CA PHE A 166 2.50 -4.98 9.67
C PHE A 166 3.93 -4.60 9.28
N ILE A 167 4.15 -3.93 8.14
CA ILE A 167 5.48 -3.47 7.73
C ILE A 167 6.05 -2.48 8.74
N GLY A 168 5.26 -1.51 9.19
CA GLY A 168 5.70 -0.58 10.24
C GLY A 168 6.16 -1.30 11.51
N ALA A 169 5.38 -2.26 12.00
CA ALA A 169 5.75 -3.07 13.18
C ALA A 169 6.98 -3.95 12.91
N PHE A 170 7.06 -4.58 11.73
CA PHE A 170 8.16 -5.45 11.34
C PHE A 170 9.48 -4.67 11.23
N VAL A 171 9.45 -3.50 10.60
CA VAL A 171 10.59 -2.58 10.50
C VAL A 171 11.01 -2.08 11.88
N TRP A 172 10.05 -1.73 12.75
CA TRP A 172 10.34 -1.31 14.13
C TRP A 172 11.08 -2.39 14.95
N LEU A 173 10.73 -3.66 14.73
CA LEU A 173 11.38 -4.80 15.38
C LEU A 173 12.79 -5.06 14.84
N PHE A 174 12.96 -5.06 13.51
CA PHE A 174 14.13 -5.65 12.86
C PHE A 174 15.07 -4.66 12.16
N ARG A 175 14.74 -3.37 12.09
CA ARG A 175 15.58 -2.33 11.46
C ARG A 175 15.77 -1.13 12.38
N THR A 176 16.66 -0.22 11.97
CA THR A 176 16.92 0.99 12.74
C THR A 176 15.73 1.95 12.69
N LYS A 177 15.63 2.86 13.66
CA LYS A 177 14.52 3.84 13.73
C LYS A 177 14.45 4.75 12.49
N GLU A 178 15.59 5.00 11.86
CA GLU A 178 15.71 5.81 10.64
C GLU A 178 14.98 5.14 9.47
N VAL A 179 15.04 3.82 9.36
CA VAL A 179 14.29 3.04 8.36
C VAL A 179 12.79 3.13 8.64
N LEU A 180 12.35 3.06 9.91
CA LEU A 180 10.94 3.26 10.27
C LEU A 180 10.44 4.67 9.95
N HIS A 181 11.25 5.69 10.19
CA HIS A 181 10.93 7.07 9.84
C HIS A 181 10.85 7.26 8.32
N LEU A 182 11.76 6.62 7.57
CA LEU A 182 11.71 6.59 6.12
C LEU A 182 10.42 5.93 5.62
N TRP A 183 10.07 4.74 6.12
CA TRP A 183 8.80 4.06 5.79
C TRP A 183 7.61 5.00 5.98
N SER A 184 7.51 5.61 7.16
CA SER A 184 6.40 6.48 7.52
C SER A 184 6.32 7.72 6.61
N SER A 185 7.47 8.30 6.28
CA SER A 185 7.55 9.48 5.41
C SER A 185 7.17 9.15 3.97
N VAL A 186 7.80 8.14 3.39
CA VAL A 186 7.60 7.77 1.98
C VAL A 186 6.18 7.28 1.74
N PHE A 187 5.69 6.37 2.59
CA PHE A 187 4.34 5.84 2.49
C PHE A 187 3.29 6.96 2.67
N GLY A 188 3.47 7.84 3.65
CA GLY A 188 2.57 8.96 3.91
C GLY A 188 2.53 9.97 2.77
N TRP A 189 3.69 10.42 2.26
CA TRP A 189 3.75 11.43 1.19
C TRP A 189 3.28 10.90 -0.17
N MET A 190 3.60 9.64 -0.49
CA MET A 190 3.09 8.98 -1.69
C MET A 190 1.56 8.95 -1.69
N ASN A 191 0.98 8.50 -0.58
CA ASN A 191 -0.48 8.42 -0.45
C ASN A 191 -1.14 9.80 -0.39
N TRP A 192 -0.57 10.76 0.35
CA TRP A 192 -1.06 12.14 0.38
C TRP A 192 -1.11 12.75 -1.02
N THR A 193 -0.06 12.53 -1.82
CA THR A 193 0.03 13.00 -3.20
C THR A 193 -0.96 12.29 -4.11
N GLY A 194 -1.13 10.98 -3.99
CA GLY A 194 -2.12 10.24 -4.77
C GLY A 194 -3.55 10.69 -4.47
N VAL A 195 -3.90 10.92 -3.19
CA VAL A 195 -5.21 11.49 -2.84
C VAL A 195 -5.38 12.90 -3.39
N LEU A 196 -4.35 13.74 -3.33
CA LEU A 196 -4.40 15.08 -3.93
C LEU A 196 -4.65 14.99 -5.44
N CYS A 197 -3.98 14.09 -6.15
CA CYS A 197 -4.22 13.83 -7.56
C CYS A 197 -5.67 13.39 -7.82
N GLN A 198 -6.22 12.48 -7.02
CA GLN A 198 -7.61 12.02 -7.16
C GLN A 198 -8.63 13.15 -6.95
N ILE A 199 -8.34 14.11 -6.06
CA ILE A 199 -9.19 15.29 -5.84
C ILE A 199 -9.12 16.26 -7.01
N LEU A 200 -7.92 16.54 -7.52
CA LEU A 200 -7.67 17.50 -8.59
C LEU A 200 -7.99 16.94 -9.98
N PHE A 201 -7.96 15.62 -10.13
CA PHE A 201 -8.15 14.90 -11.38
C PHE A 201 -9.05 13.67 -11.16
N PRO A 202 -10.33 13.89 -10.84
CA PRO A 202 -11.27 12.81 -10.55
C PRO A 202 -11.55 11.99 -11.80
N CYS A 203 -11.34 10.68 -11.71
CA CYS A 203 -11.56 9.72 -12.79
C CYS A 203 -12.46 8.59 -12.31
N ALA A 204 -13.42 8.20 -13.15
CA ALA A 204 -14.26 7.05 -12.90
C ALA A 204 -13.48 5.74 -13.07
N ALA A 205 -13.81 4.74 -12.25
CA ALA A 205 -13.25 3.39 -12.30
C ALA A 205 -14.10 2.48 -13.22
N PRO A 206 -13.62 1.27 -13.60
CA PRO A 206 -14.32 0.38 -14.53
C PRO A 206 -15.75 0.02 -14.10
N TRP A 207 -16.02 -0.11 -12.80
CA TRP A 207 -17.38 -0.37 -12.31
C TRP A 207 -18.39 0.69 -12.80
N TYR A 208 -17.97 1.95 -12.95
CA TYR A 208 -18.83 3.03 -13.40
C TYR A 208 -19.20 2.85 -14.86
N GLU A 209 -18.19 2.59 -15.71
CA GLU A 209 -18.39 2.32 -17.14
C GLU A 209 -19.33 1.12 -17.36
N ILE A 210 -19.17 0.06 -16.56
CA ILE A 210 -20.01 -1.14 -16.65
C ILE A 210 -21.49 -0.85 -16.36
N ILE A 211 -21.80 0.08 -15.44
CA ILE A 211 -23.17 0.37 -15.01
C ILE A 211 -23.80 1.50 -15.81
N HIS A 212 -23.03 2.57 -16.04
CA HIS A 212 -23.50 3.86 -16.53
C HIS A 212 -22.95 4.20 -17.93
N GLY A 213 -22.06 3.37 -18.49
CA GLY A 213 -21.33 3.69 -19.72
C GLY A 213 -20.49 4.96 -19.53
N LEU A 214 -20.45 5.78 -20.58
CA LEU A 214 -19.74 7.07 -20.57
C LEU A 214 -20.65 8.25 -20.24
N THR A 215 -21.78 8.01 -19.56
CA THR A 215 -22.67 9.10 -19.16
C THR A 215 -21.99 10.01 -18.13
N PRO A 216 -22.18 11.34 -18.20
CA PRO A 216 -21.54 12.27 -17.29
C PRO A 216 -21.85 11.95 -15.81
N ALA A 217 -20.79 11.79 -15.02
CA ALA A 217 -20.91 11.55 -13.59
C ALA A 217 -21.20 12.84 -12.82
N ASN A 218 -21.78 12.70 -11.62
CA ASN A 218 -22.01 13.81 -10.69
C ASN A 218 -21.68 13.40 -9.25
N TYR A 219 -21.39 14.38 -8.40
CA TYR A 219 -20.96 14.16 -7.01
C TYR A 219 -22.06 13.72 -6.05
N GLY A 220 -23.31 13.60 -6.51
CA GLY A 220 -24.40 12.97 -5.74
C GLY A 220 -24.45 11.46 -5.87
N MET A 221 -23.65 10.86 -6.77
CA MET A 221 -23.63 9.42 -7.00
C MET A 221 -22.87 8.71 -5.87
N ALA A 222 -23.44 7.61 -5.38
CA ALA A 222 -22.78 6.73 -4.42
C ALA A 222 -21.68 5.91 -5.12
N GLY A 223 -20.68 5.49 -4.33
CA GLY A 223 -19.70 4.52 -4.81
C GLY A 223 -20.28 3.11 -4.93
N SER A 224 -19.61 2.28 -5.72
CA SER A 224 -20.02 0.89 -5.98
C SER A 224 -18.96 -0.10 -5.48
N PRO A 225 -19.36 -1.24 -4.88
CA PRO A 225 -18.43 -2.31 -4.54
C PRO A 225 -17.85 -3.01 -5.78
N GLY A 226 -18.38 -2.75 -6.98
CA GLY A 226 -17.93 -3.40 -8.21
C GLY A 226 -17.98 -4.92 -8.10
N GLY A 227 -16.89 -5.60 -8.44
CA GLY A 227 -16.76 -7.05 -8.35
C GLY A 227 -16.82 -7.60 -6.92
N LEU A 228 -16.58 -6.80 -5.87
CA LEU A 228 -16.69 -7.24 -4.48
C LEU A 228 -18.11 -7.60 -4.07
N LEU A 229 -19.13 -7.18 -4.82
CA LEU A 229 -20.51 -7.62 -4.58
C LEU A 229 -20.66 -9.15 -4.67
N ARG A 230 -19.77 -9.81 -5.43
CA ARG A 230 -19.72 -11.29 -5.46
C ARG A 230 -19.27 -11.88 -4.14
N ILE A 231 -18.41 -11.20 -3.38
CA ILE A 231 -17.96 -11.61 -2.05
C ILE A 231 -19.07 -11.44 -1.02
N ASP A 232 -19.75 -10.29 -1.05
CA ASP A 232 -20.93 -10.04 -0.21
C ASP A 232 -21.96 -11.17 -0.41
N ARG A 233 -22.24 -11.55 -1.66
CA ARG A 233 -23.14 -12.67 -1.99
C ARG A 233 -22.61 -14.02 -1.52
N LEU A 234 -21.31 -14.29 -1.70
CA LEU A 234 -20.69 -15.55 -1.31
C LEU A 234 -20.80 -15.81 0.20
N PHE A 235 -20.70 -14.75 1.00
CA PHE A 235 -20.79 -14.82 2.47
C PHE A 235 -22.15 -14.39 3.03
N HIS A 236 -23.14 -14.12 2.19
CA HIS A 236 -24.45 -13.60 2.59
C HIS A 236 -24.35 -12.36 3.50
N SER A 237 -23.44 -11.43 3.16
CA SER A 237 -23.20 -10.19 3.88
C SER A 237 -23.47 -8.96 3.01
N ASN A 238 -23.35 -7.76 3.59
CA ASN A 238 -23.54 -6.47 2.91
C ASN A 238 -22.38 -5.50 3.21
N GLY A 239 -21.22 -6.06 3.57
CA GLY A 239 -20.11 -5.29 4.13
C GLY A 239 -19.47 -4.37 3.09
N TYR A 240 -19.19 -4.89 1.89
CA TYR A 240 -18.55 -4.10 0.84
C TYR A 240 -19.51 -3.10 0.23
N ASN A 241 -20.76 -3.47 0.01
CA ASN A 241 -21.76 -2.51 -0.47
C ASN A 241 -21.85 -1.27 0.45
N LEU A 242 -21.99 -1.46 1.77
CA LEU A 242 -22.02 -0.33 2.72
C LEU A 242 -20.73 0.50 2.71
N THR A 243 -19.57 -0.18 2.67
CA THR A 243 -18.26 0.46 2.71
C THR A 243 -18.02 1.33 1.46
N PHE A 244 -18.36 0.82 0.28
CA PHE A 244 -18.12 1.53 -0.98
C PHE A 244 -19.16 2.62 -1.26
N SER A 245 -20.42 2.45 -0.83
CA SER A 245 -21.44 3.50 -0.94
C SER A 245 -21.11 4.74 -0.09
N THR A 246 -20.25 4.59 0.92
CA THR A 246 -19.83 5.68 1.83
C THR A 246 -18.36 6.10 1.64
N ALA A 247 -17.74 5.67 0.53
CA ALA A 247 -16.36 5.98 0.21
C ALA A 247 -16.12 7.51 0.18
N PRO A 248 -15.04 8.02 0.83
CA PRO A 248 -14.77 9.46 0.83
C PRO A 248 -14.55 10.04 -0.57
N ILE A 249 -13.97 9.25 -1.47
CA ILE A 249 -13.66 9.63 -2.86
C ILE A 249 -14.22 8.56 -3.80
N VAL A 250 -15.38 8.83 -4.39
CA VAL A 250 -16.06 7.90 -5.31
C VAL A 250 -15.33 7.80 -6.66
N PHE A 251 -14.87 8.93 -7.19
CA PHE A 251 -14.23 9.03 -8.51
C PHE A 251 -12.71 9.21 -8.38
N GLY A 252 -12.10 8.38 -7.55
CA GLY A 252 -10.66 8.43 -7.23
C GLY A 252 -9.85 7.36 -7.93
N ALA A 253 -10.19 6.96 -9.16
CA ALA A 253 -9.50 5.85 -9.82
C ALA A 253 -8.01 6.16 -10.10
N PHE A 254 -7.70 7.39 -10.55
CA PHE A 254 -6.34 7.76 -10.96
C PHE A 254 -5.62 8.66 -9.96
N PRO A 255 -4.35 8.34 -9.58
CA PRO A 255 -3.69 7.06 -9.76
C PRO A 255 -4.24 6.00 -8.78
N SER A 256 -3.99 4.72 -9.06
CA SER A 256 -4.40 3.65 -8.14
C SER A 256 -3.53 3.64 -6.88
N LEU A 257 -4.11 4.05 -5.75
CA LEU A 257 -3.44 3.96 -4.45
C LEU A 257 -3.29 2.51 -3.97
N HIS A 258 -4.17 1.60 -4.39
CA HIS A 258 -3.98 0.17 -4.09
C HIS A 258 -2.70 -0.36 -4.73
N ALA A 259 -2.49 -0.06 -6.02
CA ALA A 259 -1.26 -0.40 -6.71
C ALA A 259 -0.05 0.32 -6.10
N GLY A 260 -0.16 1.63 -5.85
CA GLY A 260 0.91 2.44 -5.25
C GLY A 260 1.35 1.92 -3.87
N CYS A 261 0.40 1.58 -2.99
CA CYS A 261 0.70 0.96 -1.69
C CYS A 261 1.42 -0.37 -1.87
N ALA A 262 0.91 -1.31 -2.68
CA ALA A 262 1.58 -2.59 -2.88
C ALA A 262 2.96 -2.48 -3.52
N THR A 263 3.15 -1.56 -4.46
CA THR A 263 4.48 -1.28 -5.01
C THR A 263 5.41 -0.76 -3.92
N MET A 264 4.94 0.15 -3.07
CA MET A 264 5.75 0.73 -2.00
C MET A 264 6.15 -0.34 -0.98
N GLU A 265 5.20 -1.17 -0.57
CA GLU A 265 5.40 -2.32 0.30
C GLU A 265 6.44 -3.28 -0.30
N ALA A 266 6.32 -3.61 -1.59
CA ALA A 266 7.25 -4.50 -2.29
C ALA A 266 8.64 -3.90 -2.43
N LEU A 267 8.76 -2.63 -2.84
CA LEU A 267 10.04 -1.92 -2.92
C LEU A 267 10.72 -1.87 -1.55
N PHE A 268 9.98 -1.49 -0.52
CA PHE A 268 10.52 -1.33 0.82
C PHE A 268 10.99 -2.67 1.40
N LEU A 269 10.16 -3.71 1.33
CA LEU A 269 10.55 -5.03 1.83
C LEU A 269 11.65 -5.66 0.98
N ALA A 270 11.64 -5.55 -0.35
CA ALA A 270 12.71 -6.06 -1.19
C ALA A 270 14.05 -5.35 -0.92
N HIS A 271 14.02 -4.06 -0.61
CA HIS A 271 15.23 -3.27 -0.35
C HIS A 271 15.81 -3.52 1.05
N PHE A 272 14.95 -3.50 2.08
CA PHE A 272 15.39 -3.64 3.48
C PHE A 272 15.42 -5.10 3.96
N PHE A 273 14.74 -6.03 3.27
CA PHE A 273 14.65 -7.46 3.57
C PHE A 273 14.68 -8.30 2.27
N PRO A 274 15.82 -8.34 1.56
CA PRO A 274 15.93 -8.91 0.21
C PRO A 274 15.48 -10.37 0.10
N GLN A 275 15.52 -11.14 1.18
CA GLN A 275 15.00 -12.51 1.24
C GLN A 275 13.47 -12.60 1.00
N THR A 276 12.73 -11.51 1.14
CA THR A 276 11.28 -11.45 0.95
C THR A 276 10.86 -11.11 -0.48
N THR A 277 11.81 -10.68 -1.33
CA THR A 277 11.58 -10.08 -2.66
C THR A 277 10.57 -10.85 -3.51
N ARG A 278 10.76 -12.18 -3.65
CA ARG A 278 9.88 -13.01 -4.48
C ARG A 278 8.42 -12.98 -4.02
N TYR A 279 8.19 -12.97 -2.71
CA TYR A 279 6.86 -13.05 -2.14
C TYR A 279 6.13 -11.71 -2.22
N VAL A 280 6.83 -10.62 -1.95
CA VAL A 280 6.22 -9.27 -1.94
C VAL A 280 5.88 -8.79 -3.34
N TRP A 281 6.72 -9.12 -4.34
CA TRP A 281 6.39 -8.85 -5.74
C TRP A 281 5.29 -9.77 -6.30
N THR A 282 5.23 -11.03 -5.82
CA THR A 282 4.08 -11.90 -6.14
C THR A 282 2.79 -11.31 -5.57
N TYR A 283 2.80 -10.87 -4.31
CA TYR A 283 1.66 -10.19 -3.69
C TYR A 283 1.25 -8.94 -4.47
N ALA A 284 2.19 -8.06 -4.82
CA ALA A 284 1.89 -6.85 -5.60
C ALA A 284 1.27 -7.19 -6.96
N GLY A 285 1.82 -8.17 -7.69
CA GLY A 285 1.26 -8.62 -8.96
C GLY A 285 -0.16 -9.18 -8.84
N VAL A 286 -0.43 -9.98 -7.80
CA VAL A 286 -1.79 -10.49 -7.53
C VAL A 286 -2.73 -9.35 -7.14
N LEU A 287 -2.28 -8.36 -6.36
CA LEU A 287 -3.11 -7.19 -6.02
C LEU A 287 -3.45 -6.37 -7.27
N TYR A 288 -2.50 -6.13 -8.17
CA TYR A 288 -2.76 -5.41 -9.42
C TYR A 288 -3.84 -6.11 -10.24
N TRP A 289 -3.69 -7.42 -10.44
CA TRP A 289 -4.71 -8.22 -11.08
C TRP A 289 -6.05 -8.14 -10.35
N ALA A 290 -6.06 -8.24 -9.02
CA ALA A 290 -7.28 -8.19 -8.22
C ALA A 290 -8.05 -6.87 -8.38
N THR A 291 -7.35 -5.73 -8.44
CA THR A 291 -7.98 -4.41 -8.62
C THR A 291 -8.73 -4.31 -9.95
N MET A 292 -8.18 -4.84 -11.04
CA MET A 292 -8.82 -4.88 -12.35
C MET A 292 -9.92 -5.94 -12.41
N TYR A 293 -9.67 -7.15 -11.90
CA TYR A 293 -10.62 -8.25 -11.85
C TYR A 293 -11.88 -7.91 -11.04
N LEU A 294 -11.74 -7.08 -10.00
CA LEU A 294 -12.85 -6.58 -9.19
C LEU A 294 -13.43 -5.25 -9.70
N SER A 295 -13.01 -4.78 -10.88
CA SER A 295 -13.54 -3.58 -11.56
C SER A 295 -13.28 -2.25 -10.84
N HIS A 296 -12.22 -2.16 -10.04
CA HIS A 296 -11.90 -0.95 -9.28
C HIS A 296 -10.84 -0.07 -9.94
N HIS A 297 -10.02 -0.65 -10.82
CA HIS A 297 -9.00 0.11 -11.55
C HIS A 297 -8.83 -0.40 -12.98
N TYR A 298 -8.40 0.52 -13.84
CA TYR A 298 -7.89 0.20 -15.16
C TYR A 298 -6.42 -0.29 -15.05
N LEU A 299 -5.79 -0.72 -16.15
CA LEU A 299 -4.34 -0.98 -16.09
C LEU A 299 -3.53 0.33 -15.97
N ILE A 300 -3.97 1.40 -16.64
CA ILE A 300 -3.21 2.65 -16.75
C ILE A 300 -3.04 3.37 -15.41
N ASP A 301 -4.07 3.40 -14.57
CA ASP A 301 -4.03 3.97 -13.22
C ASP A 301 -3.28 3.04 -12.23
N VAL A 302 -3.29 1.72 -12.43
CA VAL A 302 -2.40 0.77 -11.72
C VAL A 302 -0.93 1.09 -12.01
N VAL A 303 -0.56 1.25 -13.29
CA VAL A 303 0.80 1.62 -13.69
C VAL A 303 1.19 2.98 -13.12
N ALA A 304 0.30 3.98 -13.20
CA ALA A 304 0.55 5.30 -12.62
C ALA A 304 0.79 5.26 -11.10
N GLY A 305 0.02 4.44 -10.37
CA GLY A 305 0.22 4.19 -8.94
C GLY A 305 1.59 3.59 -8.63
N ALA A 306 2.01 2.59 -9.41
CA ALA A 306 3.34 1.98 -9.27
C ALA A 306 4.46 2.99 -9.57
N CYS A 307 4.34 3.79 -10.63
CA CYS A 307 5.29 4.85 -10.95
C CYS A 307 5.38 5.91 -9.84
N LEU A 308 4.24 6.31 -9.26
CA LEU A 308 4.21 7.24 -8.13
C LEU A 308 4.99 6.68 -6.93
N SER A 309 4.79 5.40 -6.62
CA SER A 309 5.53 4.72 -5.56
C SER A 309 7.03 4.69 -5.82
N ILE A 310 7.46 4.30 -7.03
CA ILE A 310 8.87 4.28 -7.43
C ILE A 310 9.50 5.67 -7.27
N PHE A 311 8.80 6.71 -7.75
CA PHE A 311 9.24 8.09 -7.63
C PHE A 311 9.47 8.49 -6.17
N PHE A 312 8.48 8.29 -5.30
CA PHE A 312 8.59 8.65 -3.89
C PHE A 312 9.65 7.84 -3.15
N PHE A 313 9.76 6.54 -3.46
CA PHE A 313 10.77 5.68 -2.85
C PHE A 313 12.18 6.22 -3.11
N TYR A 314 12.53 6.47 -4.38
CA TYR A 314 13.88 6.96 -4.72
C TYR A 314 14.10 8.44 -4.38
N LEU A 315 13.05 9.27 -4.38
CA LEU A 315 13.12 10.67 -3.98
C LEU A 315 13.54 10.81 -2.51
N PHE A 316 13.07 9.91 -1.65
CA PHE A 316 13.30 9.97 -0.22
C PHE A 316 14.40 9.01 0.27
N LEU A 317 14.79 8.00 -0.52
CA LEU A 317 15.81 7.03 -0.15
C LEU A 317 17.18 7.73 0.07
N PRO A 318 17.63 7.84 1.32
CA PRO A 318 18.92 8.46 1.65
C PRO A 318 20.08 7.65 1.07
N ASP A 319 21.18 8.33 0.71
CA ASP A 319 22.36 7.68 0.13
C ASP A 319 22.95 6.58 1.03
N GLU A 320 22.88 6.76 2.35
CA GLU A 320 23.34 5.77 3.32
C GLU A 320 22.60 4.44 3.23
N PHE A 321 21.31 4.45 2.86
CA PHE A 321 20.51 3.24 2.69
C PHE A 321 20.57 2.68 1.27
N ARG A 322 21.29 3.29 0.34
CA ARG A 322 21.56 2.66 -0.98
C ARG A 322 22.57 1.51 -0.86
N ASN A 323 23.39 1.51 0.18
CA ASN A 323 24.31 0.41 0.46
C ASN A 323 23.58 -0.76 1.13
N PRO A 324 23.68 -2.01 0.60
CA PRO A 324 22.98 -3.17 1.15
C PRO A 324 23.28 -3.47 2.63
N ALA A 325 24.52 -3.31 3.08
CA ALA A 325 24.90 -3.58 4.48
C ALA A 325 24.29 -2.57 5.45
N ALA A 326 24.17 -1.31 5.04
CA ALA A 326 23.52 -0.28 5.85
C ALA A 326 21.99 -0.40 5.82
N ALA A 327 21.41 -0.74 4.65
CA ALA A 327 19.97 -0.99 4.52
C ALA A 327 19.52 -2.18 5.39
N THR A 328 20.31 -3.24 5.45
CA THR A 328 19.94 -4.47 6.17
C THR A 328 20.39 -4.50 7.64
N ALA A 329 20.97 -3.41 8.14
CA ALA A 329 21.54 -3.35 9.48
C ALA A 329 20.48 -3.58 10.59
N PRO A 330 20.81 -4.38 11.63
CA PRO A 330 19.90 -4.62 12.73
C PRO A 330 19.79 -3.40 13.66
N PRO A 331 18.74 -3.31 14.50
CA PRO A 331 18.54 -2.20 15.41
C PRO A 331 19.73 -2.00 16.35
N GLY A 332 20.06 -0.74 16.67
CA GLY A 332 21.20 -0.39 17.53
C GLY A 332 22.54 -0.29 16.80
N THR A 333 22.59 -0.65 15.52
CA THR A 333 23.76 -0.42 14.65
C THR A 333 23.71 0.99 14.09
N SER A 334 24.84 1.72 14.09
CA SER A 334 24.92 2.99 13.37
C SER A 334 24.96 2.73 11.85
N PRO A 335 24.05 3.33 11.04
CA PRO A 335 24.05 3.16 9.59
C PRO A 335 25.40 3.52 8.96
N ARG A 336 26.05 4.58 9.45
CA ARG A 336 27.38 5.01 9.01
C ARG A 336 28.47 4.00 9.34
N ALA A 337 28.36 3.32 10.49
CA ALA A 337 29.30 2.26 10.85
C ALA A 337 29.09 0.99 9.99
N ALA A 338 27.85 0.65 9.66
CA ALA A 338 27.52 -0.45 8.76
C ALA A 338 27.98 -0.16 7.32
N ALA A 339 27.72 1.05 6.81
CA ALA A 339 28.19 1.49 5.49
C ALA A 339 29.72 1.53 5.40
N ALA A 340 30.40 1.96 6.47
CA ALA A 340 31.85 1.94 6.53
C ALA A 340 32.40 0.52 6.39
N ARG A 341 31.82 -0.48 7.06
CA ARG A 341 32.22 -1.90 6.91
C ARG A 341 32.12 -2.37 5.47
N SER A 342 31.02 -2.07 4.80
CA SER A 342 30.84 -2.44 3.39
C SER A 342 31.83 -1.71 2.47
N LYS A 343 32.25 -0.48 2.76
CA LYS A 343 33.31 0.17 1.96
C LYS A 343 34.63 -0.62 2.03
N TYR A 344 34.97 -1.18 3.20
CA TYR A 344 36.16 -2.03 3.33
C TYR A 344 35.99 -3.35 2.57
N GLU A 345 34.80 -3.96 2.57
CA GLU A 345 34.51 -5.15 1.74
C GLU A 345 34.48 -4.86 0.23
N VAL A 346 33.89 -3.74 -0.19
CA VAL A 346 33.73 -3.36 -1.60
C VAL A 346 35.07 -3.01 -2.26
N TYR A 347 36.02 -2.49 -1.49
CA TYR A 347 37.36 -2.15 -1.97
C TYR A 347 38.45 -3.11 -1.50
N ASP A 348 38.09 -4.23 -0.86
CA ASP A 348 38.99 -5.21 -0.27
C ASP A 348 40.11 -4.56 0.58
N LEU A 349 39.72 -3.59 1.39
CA LEU A 349 40.63 -2.85 2.27
C LEU A 349 40.59 -3.48 3.67
N GLU A 350 41.74 -3.74 4.27
CA GLU A 350 41.79 -4.16 5.68
C GLU A 350 41.16 -3.10 6.59
N ALA A 351 40.17 -3.50 7.40
CA ALA A 351 39.55 -2.62 8.37
C ALA A 351 40.57 -2.25 9.46
N PRO A 352 40.73 -0.95 9.84
CA PRO A 352 41.72 -0.55 10.81
C PRO A 352 41.49 -1.26 12.16
N LEU A 353 42.48 -2.03 12.60
CA LEU A 353 42.53 -2.69 13.91
C LEU A 353 42.56 -1.63 15.03
N ARG A 354 41.40 -1.09 15.42
CA ARG A 354 41.26 -0.35 16.67
C ARG A 354 41.03 -1.33 17.81
N GLY A 355 42.06 -1.47 18.63
CA GLY A 355 42.15 -2.36 19.79
C GLY A 355 41.01 -2.22 20.78
N ASN A 356 40.24 -3.29 20.90
CA ASN A 356 39.68 -3.85 22.14
C ASN A 356 38.81 -5.06 21.72
N ALA A 357 39.49 -6.17 21.41
CA ALA A 357 38.89 -7.41 20.91
C ALA A 357 38.11 -8.19 21.98
N ALA A 358 38.21 -7.83 23.27
CA ALA A 358 37.60 -8.61 24.36
C ALA A 358 36.07 -8.46 24.47
N ARG A 359 35.44 -7.48 23.81
CA ARG A 359 33.98 -7.28 23.85
C ARG A 359 33.26 -7.62 22.55
N ARG A 360 34.01 -7.99 21.50
CA ARG A 360 33.49 -8.20 20.14
C ARG A 360 33.10 -9.65 19.86
N SER A 361 33.61 -10.61 20.65
CA SER A 361 33.32 -12.04 20.50
C SER A 361 31.89 -12.44 20.88
N MET A 362 31.14 -11.62 21.65
CA MET A 362 29.75 -11.94 22.01
C MET A 362 28.70 -11.46 21.01
N MET A 363 29.07 -10.61 20.03
CA MET A 363 28.16 -10.16 18.97
C MET A 363 28.47 -10.78 17.60
N ALA A 364 29.60 -11.50 17.46
CA ALA A 364 29.97 -12.17 16.22
C ALA A 364 29.20 -13.49 16.01
N ASP A 365 28.76 -14.15 17.08
CA ASP A 365 28.00 -15.42 17.00
C ASP A 365 26.55 -15.27 16.49
N ALA A 366 26.05 -14.03 16.30
CA ALA A 366 24.69 -13.80 15.83
C ALA A 366 24.57 -13.68 14.30
N ALA A 367 25.69 -13.60 13.57
CA ALA A 367 25.69 -13.34 12.13
C ALA A 367 26.19 -14.50 11.26
N ASP A 368 26.71 -15.58 11.86
CA ASP A 368 27.30 -16.72 11.15
C ASP A 368 26.37 -17.95 11.09
N PHE A 369 25.06 -17.75 11.24
CA PHE A 369 24.06 -18.83 11.24
C PHE A 369 23.12 -18.76 10.02
N ASP A 370 23.70 -18.55 8.84
CA ASP A 370 23.05 -18.84 7.58
C ASP A 370 24.15 -19.31 6.61
N LEU A 371 23.95 -20.47 5.96
CA LEU A 371 24.91 -21.23 5.12
C LEU A 371 25.69 -22.38 5.83
N SER A 372 24.97 -23.41 6.26
CA SER A 372 25.49 -24.78 6.15
C SER A 372 24.37 -25.83 6.07
N GLU A 373 23.95 -26.16 4.85
CA GLU A 373 23.32 -27.45 4.58
C GLU A 373 23.55 -27.85 3.11
N SER A 374 24.68 -28.52 2.85
CA SER A 374 24.81 -29.70 1.98
C SER A 374 26.23 -29.82 1.40
N SER A 375 27.10 -30.57 2.08
CA SER A 375 28.22 -31.26 1.43
C SER A 375 28.44 -32.61 2.12
N GLN A 376 27.88 -33.66 1.51
CA GLN A 376 28.41 -35.01 1.69
C GLN A 376 29.23 -35.34 0.44
N ALA A 377 30.45 -35.79 0.72
CA ALA A 377 31.52 -36.04 -0.22
C ALA A 377 31.30 -37.30 -1.08
N SER A 378 31.84 -37.26 -2.28
CA SER A 378 32.58 -38.39 -2.86
C SER A 378 33.63 -37.82 -3.82
N ASP A 379 34.89 -37.95 -3.43
CA ASP A 379 36.05 -37.78 -4.30
C ASP A 379 35.99 -38.81 -5.44
N GLU A 380 36.34 -38.40 -6.66
CA GLU A 380 37.24 -39.16 -7.54
C GLU A 380 37.60 -38.33 -8.79
N GLU A 381 38.93 -38.22 -8.96
CA GLU A 381 39.72 -38.04 -10.19
C GLU A 381 39.71 -36.72 -10.97
N GLU A 382 40.88 -36.09 -10.86
CA GLU A 382 41.45 -34.97 -11.60
C GLU A 382 41.85 -35.41 -13.04
N THR A 383 41.55 -34.59 -14.05
CA THR A 383 42.43 -34.37 -15.21
C THR A 383 42.04 -33.08 -15.96
N ASP A 384 43.01 -32.17 -16.03
CA ASP A 384 43.07 -30.95 -16.85
C ASP A 384 42.75 -31.20 -18.33
N ILE A 385 42.02 -30.30 -19.01
CA ILE A 385 42.47 -29.64 -20.26
C ILE A 385 41.74 -28.30 -20.57
N ALA A 386 42.55 -27.23 -20.63
CA ALA A 386 42.52 -26.00 -21.44
C ALA A 386 41.20 -25.30 -21.89
N TYR A 387 41.09 -24.05 -21.45
CA TYR A 387 40.32 -22.93 -22.00
C TYR A 387 40.94 -22.36 -23.30
N ARG A 388 40.14 -22.14 -24.34
CA ARG A 388 40.10 -20.86 -25.11
C ARG A 388 38.96 -20.81 -26.15
N SER A 389 38.07 -19.84 -25.96
CA SER A 389 37.24 -19.19 -26.99
C SER A 389 38.12 -18.40 -27.99
N PRO A 390 37.68 -18.02 -29.22
CA PRO A 390 36.48 -17.20 -29.42
C PRO A 390 35.67 -17.36 -30.74
N VAL A 391 34.44 -16.86 -30.67
CA VAL A 391 33.53 -16.44 -31.78
C VAL A 391 34.21 -15.23 -32.50
N PRO A 392 34.07 -14.92 -33.83
CA PRO A 392 32.77 -14.57 -34.39
C PRO A 392 32.48 -14.65 -35.90
N GLU A 393 31.18 -14.51 -36.16
CA GLU A 393 30.54 -13.76 -37.24
C GLU A 393 30.30 -14.35 -38.63
N ALA A 394 29.00 -14.24 -38.97
CA ALA A 394 28.45 -13.70 -40.21
C ALA A 394 28.18 -14.63 -41.41
N THR A 395 26.89 -14.58 -41.78
CA THR A 395 26.34 -14.39 -43.12
C THR A 395 26.03 -15.59 -44.04
N LEU A 396 24.75 -15.58 -44.46
CA LEU A 396 24.18 -15.90 -45.77
C LEU A 396 23.68 -17.34 -46.04
N ASN A 397 22.35 -17.43 -46.16
CA ASN A 397 21.55 -18.31 -47.03
C ASN A 397 22.06 -18.28 -48.50
N PRO A 398 21.72 -19.23 -49.42
CA PRO A 398 20.37 -19.83 -49.57
C PRO A 398 20.26 -21.27 -50.15
N SER A 399 18.99 -21.70 -50.31
CA SER A 399 18.45 -22.75 -51.21
C SER A 399 18.58 -24.21 -50.71
N GLN A 400 17.68 -25.18 -50.92
CA GLN A 400 16.49 -25.41 -51.78
C GLN A 400 15.88 -26.74 -51.25
N ASN A 401 14.57 -26.99 -51.11
CA ASN A 401 13.62 -27.54 -52.10
C ASN A 401 12.36 -28.01 -51.32
N GLY A 402 11.13 -27.63 -51.68
CA GLY A 402 10.17 -28.43 -52.50
C GLY A 402 9.31 -29.35 -51.62
N THR A 403 7.97 -29.29 -51.51
CA THR A 403 6.89 -29.42 -52.52
C THR A 403 5.54 -29.23 -51.75
N GLY A 404 4.55 -28.46 -52.21
CA GLY A 404 3.38 -28.92 -52.98
C GLY A 404 2.04 -28.80 -52.18
N PRO A 405 0.89 -28.35 -52.77
CA PRO A 405 -0.20 -27.70 -52.02
C PRO A 405 -1.56 -28.45 -51.99
N ARG A 406 -2.50 -28.06 -51.09
CA ARG A 406 -3.95 -28.37 -51.22
C ARG A 406 -4.88 -27.41 -50.44
N ARG A 407 -6.13 -27.33 -50.91
CA ARG A 407 -7.08 -26.20 -50.86
C ARG A 407 -8.45 -26.61 -50.24
N SER A 408 -9.10 -25.68 -49.52
CA SER A 408 -10.53 -25.65 -49.09
C SER A 408 -10.98 -26.70 -48.02
N LYS A 409 -11.93 -26.47 -47.10
CA LYS A 409 -13.30 -25.94 -47.23
C LYS A 409 -13.93 -25.58 -45.85
N ARG A 410 -14.97 -24.74 -45.87
CA ARG A 410 -15.94 -24.39 -44.79
C ARG A 410 -16.69 -25.62 -44.24
N THR A 411 -17.14 -25.61 -42.97
CA THR A 411 -18.55 -25.52 -42.51
C THR A 411 -18.76 -25.72 -40.99
N SER A 412 -19.77 -25.02 -40.46
CA SER A 412 -20.64 -25.28 -39.28
C SER A 412 -19.98 -25.48 -37.90
N GLY A 413 -20.34 -24.75 -36.86
CA GLY A 413 -21.71 -24.46 -36.41
C GLY A 413 -21.98 -25.32 -35.17
N GLY A 414 -21.83 -24.73 -33.99
CA GLY A 414 -22.03 -25.41 -32.70
C GLY A 414 -22.12 -24.40 -31.58
N GLY A 415 -23.30 -23.81 -31.41
CA GLY A 415 -23.60 -22.94 -30.28
C GLY A 415 -23.45 -23.71 -28.97
N ARG A 416 -22.47 -23.32 -28.16
CA ARG A 416 -22.43 -23.68 -26.75
C ARG A 416 -23.14 -22.58 -25.99
N SER A 417 -24.30 -22.94 -25.44
CA SER A 417 -25.01 -22.21 -24.40
C SER A 417 -24.03 -21.79 -23.31
N HIS A 418 -23.82 -20.48 -23.18
CA HIS A 418 -23.02 -19.88 -22.13
C HIS A 418 -23.79 -20.01 -20.81
N ARG A 419 -23.15 -20.61 -19.80
CA ARG A 419 -23.60 -20.53 -18.41
C ARG A 419 -23.70 -19.06 -18.02
N HIS A 420 -24.83 -18.66 -17.44
CA HIS A 420 -25.04 -17.32 -16.89
C HIS A 420 -24.02 -17.02 -15.79
N THR A 421 -22.93 -16.32 -16.13
CA THR A 421 -22.26 -15.42 -15.20
C THR A 421 -23.11 -14.16 -15.13
N ALA A 422 -23.72 -13.89 -13.98
CA ALA A 422 -24.47 -12.65 -13.80
C ALA A 422 -23.50 -11.47 -13.93
N SER A 423 -23.73 -10.62 -14.93
CA SER A 423 -22.94 -9.41 -15.17
C SER A 423 -22.94 -8.56 -13.89
N ILE A 424 -21.81 -7.94 -13.54
CA ILE A 424 -21.72 -7.05 -12.37
C ILE A 424 -22.84 -6.00 -12.39
N ALA A 425 -23.20 -5.51 -13.59
CA ALA A 425 -24.35 -4.61 -13.77
C ALA A 425 -25.69 -5.23 -13.34
N SER A 426 -25.94 -6.53 -13.62
CA SER A 426 -27.13 -7.22 -13.13
C SER A 426 -27.06 -7.50 -11.65
N LEU A 427 -25.86 -7.79 -11.10
CA LEU A 427 -25.70 -7.99 -9.66
C LEU A 427 -26.05 -6.71 -8.87
N ILE A 428 -25.65 -5.55 -9.38
CA ILE A 428 -25.87 -4.26 -8.73
C ILE A 428 -27.34 -3.83 -8.83
N ARG A 429 -27.96 -4.01 -10.02
CA ARG A 429 -29.39 -3.72 -10.21
C ARG A 429 -30.33 -4.59 -9.37
N GLU A 430 -29.92 -5.81 -9.02
CA GLU A 430 -30.65 -6.64 -8.05
C GLU A 430 -30.58 -6.06 -6.62
N GLY A 431 -29.49 -5.37 -6.26
CA GLY A 431 -29.33 -4.72 -4.96
C GLY A 431 -30.11 -3.41 -4.81
N GLU A 432 -30.44 -2.74 -5.92
CA GLU A 432 -31.28 -1.53 -5.94
C GLU A 432 -32.79 -1.84 -5.89
N ARG A 433 -33.20 -3.09 -6.13
CA ARG A 433 -34.60 -3.53 -5.94
C ARG A 433 -34.86 -3.90 -4.48
N GLY A 434 -35.02 -2.88 -3.63
CA GLY A 434 -35.80 -2.98 -2.39
C GLY A 434 -37.31 -3.05 -2.70
N PRO A 435 -38.16 -3.52 -1.77
CA PRO A 435 -39.53 -3.89 -2.08
C PRO A 435 -40.34 -2.65 -2.49
N GLU A 436 -40.87 -2.66 -3.71
CA GLU A 436 -41.95 -1.76 -4.07
C GLU A 436 -43.21 -2.20 -3.33
N GLU A 437 -43.56 -1.49 -2.27
CA GLU A 437 -44.94 -1.21 -1.86
C GLU A 437 -44.94 0.00 -0.91
N GLY A 438 -45.87 0.92 -1.15
CA GLY A 438 -45.70 2.35 -0.88
C GLY A 438 -45.58 2.78 0.58
N TRP A 439 -44.69 3.74 0.84
CA TRP A 439 -44.81 4.66 1.96
C TRP A 439 -44.08 5.98 1.69
N ASN A 440 -44.80 7.10 1.74
CA ASN A 440 -44.24 8.45 1.65
C ASN A 440 -43.51 8.81 2.96
N PRO A 441 -42.31 9.42 2.93
CA PRO A 441 -41.65 9.86 4.14
C PRO A 441 -42.08 11.28 4.53
N SER A 442 -42.38 11.48 5.81
CA SER A 442 -42.30 12.79 6.46
C SER A 442 -41.31 12.71 7.63
N PRO A 443 -40.48 13.73 7.87
CA PRO A 443 -39.33 13.64 8.76
C PRO A 443 -39.76 13.92 10.20
N ILE A 444 -39.56 12.96 11.10
CA ILE A 444 -39.62 13.21 12.54
C ILE A 444 -38.19 13.13 13.07
N GLY A 445 -37.67 14.29 13.43
CA GLY A 445 -36.43 14.43 14.18
C GLY A 445 -36.58 13.89 15.59
N ALA A 446 -35.49 13.34 16.11
CA ALA A 446 -35.35 13.01 17.51
C ALA A 446 -34.20 13.85 18.09
N THR A 447 -34.53 15.06 18.51
CA THR A 447 -33.84 15.79 19.58
C THR A 447 -34.42 15.36 20.91
N PHE A 448 -33.60 14.88 21.83
CA PHE A 448 -33.89 14.98 23.27
C PHE A 448 -32.58 15.00 24.07
N PHE A 449 -32.29 16.16 24.67
CA PHE A 449 -32.09 16.34 26.11
C PHE A 449 -31.93 17.83 26.38
N GLU A 450 -32.96 18.49 26.94
CA GLU A 450 -32.72 19.52 27.96
C GLU A 450 -33.94 19.75 28.84
N ALA A 451 -33.65 20.19 30.06
CA ALA A 451 -34.44 20.07 31.26
C ALA A 451 -35.47 21.20 31.45
N ALA A 452 -36.35 20.96 32.41
CA ALA A 452 -37.43 21.82 32.88
C ALA A 452 -36.99 23.23 33.30
N GLY A 453 -37.88 24.20 33.10
CA GLY A 453 -37.80 25.52 33.72
C GLY A 453 -38.74 26.56 33.11
N ASP A 454 -39.80 26.87 33.87
CA ASP A 454 -40.59 28.11 33.89
C ASP A 454 -41.69 28.39 32.84
N VAL A 455 -42.90 28.36 33.40
CA VAL A 455 -44.17 28.86 32.88
C VAL A 455 -44.29 30.33 33.29
N GLU A 456 -44.43 31.23 32.32
CA GLU A 456 -44.91 32.58 32.56
C GLU A 456 -46.05 32.97 31.60
N SER A 457 -47.22 33.14 32.22
CA SER A 457 -48.34 34.07 31.97
C SER A 457 -48.64 34.66 30.58
N GLY A 458 -49.94 34.70 30.25
CA GLY A 458 -50.52 35.68 29.32
C GLY A 458 -51.73 35.15 28.51
N ARG A 459 -52.93 35.10 29.10
CA ARG A 459 -54.06 35.99 28.74
C ARG A 459 -54.17 36.36 27.24
N ARG A 460 -55.10 35.73 26.51
CA ARG A 460 -56.43 36.26 26.16
C ARG A 460 -57.21 35.21 25.37
#